data_AF-A0A8K1C8L0-F1
#
_entry.id   AF-A0A8K1C8L0-F1
#
_cell.length_a   1.000
_cell.length_b   1.000
_cell.length_c   1.000
_cell.angle_alpha   90.00
_cell.angle_beta   90.00
_cell.angle_gamma   90.00
#
_symmetry.space_group_name_H-M   'P 1'
#
loop_
_entity.id
_entity.type
_entity.pdbx_description
1 polymer ?
#
loop_
_entity_poly.entity_id
_entity_poly.type
_entity_poly.pdbx_seq_one_letter_code
_entity_poly.pdbx_strand_id
1 'polypeptide(L)'
;MVPRPNVLSGILAVVLAITLHYLYEVYEASLQSGQDCSYASGDACPVDSLKISDTDGSALIYPGGETRCAFDDFTDPKTGFSTNSTYFFQVFPKPERKKLLIMFQGGGGCFDDTACNFAMQCSLGTSTFTTVATASNTGVFNSSDPENVFKDWNIVHIPYCTGDMHSGSKVVDGVDTGHEGVFNHAQCLNQNMPLHLNGFENSKAALAWAKTNYPEVDELVVSGMSAGSMAAQTWAIYIADLWNVPSSETRYGILADSCMGVLPAEYPVGKMFDYVGMCDLDLKLPPSVVDACKAGTLTMNEIVSASLKALPESRWAFLNSKSDGDQRFFYQFIKDGILGFPFPDILPEADFHETVLRFMDTYKEASSYISSFLVEGSQHIFLTELSYSDTVSVAGQSLGEFVAQWLS
;
A
#
# COMPACT_ATOMS: atom_id res chain seq x y z
N MET A 1 -20.92 -26.56 31.91
CA MET A 1 -19.63 -26.08 31.39
C MET A 1 -19.54 -26.50 29.95
N VAL A 2 -19.85 -25.58 29.02
CA VAL A 2 -19.66 -25.81 27.59
C VAL A 2 -18.15 -25.74 27.33
N PRO A 3 -17.53 -26.69 26.61
CA PRO A 3 -16.11 -26.61 26.32
C PRO A 3 -15.87 -25.39 25.42
N ARG A 4 -14.94 -24.51 25.82
CA ARG A 4 -14.46 -23.46 24.90
C ARG A 4 -13.85 -24.16 23.68
N PRO A 5 -14.21 -23.75 22.45
CA PRO A 5 -13.54 -24.28 21.27
C PRO A 5 -12.03 -24.00 21.36
N ASN A 6 -11.24 -24.97 20.93
CA ASN A 6 -9.78 -24.94 21.03
C ASN A 6 -9.27 -23.76 20.18
N VAL A 7 -8.68 -22.75 20.82
CA VAL A 7 -8.23 -21.49 20.18
C VAL A 7 -7.34 -21.77 18.96
N LEU A 8 -6.48 -22.80 19.03
CA LEU A 8 -5.68 -23.27 17.90
C LEU A 8 -6.50 -23.72 16.68
N SER A 9 -7.66 -24.35 16.90
CA SER A 9 -8.49 -24.90 15.81
C SER A 9 -9.32 -23.82 15.12
N GLY A 10 -9.65 -22.73 15.81
CA GLY A 10 -10.27 -21.54 15.20
C GLY A 10 -9.26 -20.75 14.38
N ILE A 11 -8.02 -20.63 14.87
CA ILE A 11 -6.93 -19.93 14.18
C ILE A 11 -6.50 -20.68 12.91
N LEU A 12 -6.32 -22.01 12.95
CA LEU A 12 -5.91 -22.80 11.78
C LEU A 12 -6.95 -22.80 10.63
N ALA A 13 -8.24 -22.72 10.94
CA ALA A 13 -9.31 -22.65 9.95
C ALA A 13 -9.42 -21.25 9.30
N VAL A 14 -8.96 -20.19 9.99
CA VAL A 14 -8.95 -18.81 9.47
C VAL A 14 -7.62 -18.45 8.81
N VAL A 15 -6.51 -19.11 9.15
CA VAL A 15 -5.30 -19.15 8.31
C VAL A 15 -5.70 -19.51 6.88
N LEU A 16 -6.62 -20.46 6.70
CA LEU A 16 -7.18 -20.82 5.39
C LEU A 16 -8.00 -19.69 4.72
N ALA A 17 -8.71 -18.85 5.48
CA ALA A 17 -9.58 -17.79 4.98
C ALA A 17 -8.84 -16.48 4.67
N ILE A 18 -7.82 -16.14 5.47
CA ILE A 18 -6.85 -15.08 5.16
C ILE A 18 -6.01 -15.52 3.98
N THR A 19 -5.55 -16.78 3.94
CA THR A 19 -4.88 -17.29 2.73
C THR A 19 -5.83 -17.25 1.55
N LEU A 20 -7.13 -17.55 1.65
CA LEU A 20 -8.03 -17.51 0.48
C LEU A 20 -8.27 -16.10 -0.10
N HIS A 21 -8.14 -15.03 0.69
CA HIS A 21 -8.17 -13.66 0.16
C HIS A 21 -6.80 -13.17 -0.33
N TYR A 22 -5.70 -13.68 0.24
CA TYR A 22 -4.33 -13.44 -0.25
C TYR A 22 -3.86 -14.44 -1.33
N LEU A 23 -4.65 -15.47 -1.65
CA LEU A 23 -4.45 -16.49 -2.69
C LEU A 23 -5.19 -16.14 -3.98
N TYR A 24 -5.59 -14.87 -4.17
CA TYR A 24 -5.69 -14.38 -5.54
C TYR A 24 -4.29 -14.45 -6.10
N GLU A 25 -4.12 -15.38 -7.05
CA GLU A 25 -2.87 -15.71 -7.73
C GLU A 25 -2.10 -14.42 -8.02
N VAL A 26 -1.13 -14.10 -7.16
CA VAL A 26 0.02 -13.32 -7.57
C VAL A 26 0.67 -14.22 -8.61
N TYR A 27 0.30 -14.04 -9.87
CA TYR A 27 1.15 -14.44 -10.96
C TYR A 27 2.46 -13.72 -10.68
N GLU A 28 3.40 -14.43 -10.06
CA GLU A 28 4.76 -13.95 -9.97
C GLU A 28 5.14 -13.64 -11.41
N ALA A 29 5.40 -12.37 -11.69
CA ALA A 29 6.04 -11.98 -12.93
C ALA A 29 7.22 -12.95 -13.10
N SER A 30 7.24 -13.71 -14.19
CA SER A 30 8.36 -14.62 -14.44
C SER A 30 9.57 -13.75 -14.75
N LEU A 31 10.29 -13.34 -13.71
CA LEU A 31 11.49 -12.53 -13.83
C LEU A 31 12.53 -13.36 -14.56
N GLN A 32 12.66 -13.15 -15.87
CA GLN A 32 13.74 -13.73 -16.63
C GLN A 32 15.03 -13.01 -16.23
N SER A 33 16.13 -13.76 -16.03
CA SER A 33 17.41 -13.18 -15.61
C SER A 33 17.88 -12.11 -16.62
N GLY A 34 18.28 -10.92 -16.14
CA GLY A 34 18.91 -9.88 -16.95
C GLY A 34 18.03 -8.69 -17.36
N GLN A 35 16.82 -8.59 -16.81
CA GLN A 35 15.91 -7.43 -16.93
C GLN A 35 15.94 -6.55 -15.66
N ASP A 36 17.04 -6.63 -14.93
CA ASP A 36 17.35 -5.89 -13.73
C ASP A 36 18.47 -4.87 -13.98
N CYS A 37 18.38 -3.72 -13.30
CA CYS A 37 19.45 -2.73 -13.23
C CYS A 37 19.74 -2.40 -11.77
N SER A 38 21.02 -2.31 -11.41
CA SER A 38 21.45 -2.03 -10.05
C SER A 38 22.37 -0.82 -9.98
N TYR A 39 22.14 0.07 -9.02
CA TYR A 39 23.05 1.21 -8.78
C TYR A 39 24.46 0.77 -8.37
N ALA A 40 24.60 -0.45 -7.83
CA ALA A 40 25.89 -1.01 -7.49
C ALA A 40 26.78 -1.26 -8.73
N SER A 41 26.21 -1.35 -9.94
CA SER A 41 27.01 -1.43 -11.18
C SER A 41 27.60 -0.08 -11.62
N GLY A 42 27.29 1.00 -10.90
CA GLY A 42 27.67 2.38 -11.26
C GLY A 42 26.72 3.06 -12.24
N ASP A 43 25.69 2.34 -12.73
CA ASP A 43 24.64 2.89 -13.58
C ASP A 43 23.48 3.39 -12.71
N ALA A 44 23.11 4.66 -12.84
CA ALA A 44 21.92 5.23 -12.20
C ALA A 44 20.59 4.73 -12.82
N CYS A 45 20.66 3.63 -13.58
CA CYS A 45 19.58 2.99 -14.32
C CYS A 45 18.73 3.97 -15.15
N PRO A 46 19.32 4.79 -16.04
CA PRO A 46 18.54 5.71 -16.84
C PRO A 46 17.54 4.95 -17.73
N VAL A 47 16.33 5.47 -17.83
CA VAL A 47 15.20 4.80 -18.51
C VAL A 47 15.53 4.43 -19.96
N ASP A 48 16.35 5.23 -20.64
CA ASP A 48 16.82 5.03 -22.01
C ASP A 48 17.72 3.81 -22.20
N SER A 49 18.39 3.34 -21.14
CA SER A 49 19.32 2.21 -21.20
C SER A 49 18.75 0.92 -20.61
N LEU A 50 17.51 0.94 -20.12
CA LEU A 50 16.91 -0.23 -19.49
C LEU A 50 16.65 -1.33 -20.52
N LYS A 51 17.00 -2.56 -20.14
CA LYS A 51 16.59 -3.75 -20.88
C LYS A 51 15.22 -4.17 -20.37
N ILE A 52 14.22 -3.97 -21.22
CA ILE A 52 12.82 -4.23 -20.88
C ILE A 52 12.46 -5.66 -21.24
N SER A 53 11.63 -6.29 -20.39
CA SER A 53 11.08 -7.61 -20.62
C SER A 53 10.17 -7.65 -21.84
N ASP A 54 10.41 -8.60 -22.74
CA ASP A 54 9.49 -8.90 -23.84
C ASP A 54 8.18 -9.56 -23.35
N THR A 55 8.14 -10.03 -22.09
CA THR A 55 6.98 -10.75 -21.53
C THR A 55 5.93 -9.79 -20.98
N ASP A 56 6.34 -8.80 -20.19
CA ASP A 56 5.43 -7.88 -19.51
C ASP A 56 5.75 -6.41 -19.74
N GLY A 57 6.79 -6.09 -20.51
CA GLY A 57 7.18 -4.71 -20.80
C GLY A 57 7.80 -4.00 -19.59
N SER A 58 8.30 -4.73 -18.58
CA SER A 58 8.85 -4.16 -17.36
C SER A 58 10.35 -4.37 -17.19
N ALA A 59 10.95 -3.63 -16.25
CA ALA A 59 12.29 -3.88 -15.71
C ALA A 59 12.30 -3.65 -14.20
N LEU A 60 13.21 -4.31 -13.49
CA LEU A 60 13.44 -4.10 -12.06
C LEU A 60 14.63 -3.18 -11.81
N ILE A 61 14.50 -2.30 -10.84
CA ILE A 61 15.56 -1.39 -10.41
C ILE A 61 15.88 -1.65 -8.95
N TYR A 62 17.16 -1.95 -8.70
CA TYR A 62 17.73 -2.21 -7.39
C TYR A 62 18.52 -0.97 -6.95
N PRO A 63 17.89 -0.03 -6.21
CA PRO A 63 18.53 1.22 -5.82
C PRO A 63 19.67 1.02 -4.80
N GLY A 64 19.60 -0.04 -3.98
CA GLY A 64 20.58 -0.27 -2.91
C GLY A 64 20.64 0.89 -1.91
N GLY A 65 21.82 1.16 -1.36
CA GLY A 65 21.97 2.19 -0.33
C GLY A 65 21.19 1.82 0.92
N GLU A 66 20.36 2.75 1.41
CA GLU A 66 19.53 2.55 2.61
C GLU A 66 18.22 1.79 2.32
N THR A 67 17.90 1.45 1.07
CA THR A 67 16.65 0.73 0.77
C THR A 67 16.72 -0.73 1.20
N ARG A 68 15.64 -1.21 1.83
CA ARG A 68 15.52 -2.60 2.29
C ARG A 68 14.08 -2.96 2.67
N CYS A 69 13.81 -4.25 2.79
CA CYS A 69 12.59 -4.76 3.39
C CYS A 69 12.72 -4.97 4.91
N ALA A 70 11.58 -5.30 5.54
CA ALA A 70 11.37 -5.33 6.99
C ALA A 70 12.37 -6.16 7.79
N PHE A 71 12.74 -7.33 7.30
CA PHE A 71 13.54 -8.30 8.05
C PHE A 71 14.77 -8.74 7.24
N ASP A 72 15.77 -9.29 7.93
CA ASP A 72 16.86 -10.00 7.26
C ASP A 72 16.37 -11.35 6.75
N ASP A 73 17.05 -11.89 5.74
CA ASP A 73 16.64 -13.09 5.02
C ASP A 73 16.38 -14.28 5.95
N PHE A 74 15.18 -14.84 5.85
CA PHE A 74 14.75 -15.97 6.66
C PHE A 74 13.70 -16.79 5.92
N THR A 75 13.74 -18.10 6.09
CA THR A 75 12.72 -19.03 5.58
C THR A 75 12.45 -20.10 6.62
N ASP A 76 11.18 -20.26 7.02
CA ASP A 76 10.73 -21.40 7.80
C ASP A 76 9.89 -22.36 6.95
N PRO A 77 10.38 -23.58 6.65
CA PRO A 77 9.63 -24.54 5.85
C PRO A 77 8.40 -25.11 6.56
N LYS A 78 8.27 -24.95 7.89
CA LYS A 78 7.10 -25.47 8.63
C LYS A 78 5.88 -24.59 8.46
N THR A 79 6.07 -23.29 8.54
CA THR A 79 4.99 -22.31 8.40
C THR A 79 4.86 -21.79 6.97
N GLY A 80 5.90 -21.91 6.15
CA GLY A 80 5.98 -21.29 4.83
C GLY A 80 6.33 -19.81 4.88
N PHE A 81 6.56 -19.25 6.07
CA PHE A 81 6.95 -17.86 6.24
C PHE A 81 8.34 -17.62 5.67
N SER A 82 8.47 -16.57 4.87
CA SER A 82 9.74 -16.13 4.31
C SER A 82 9.86 -14.61 4.30
N THR A 83 11.09 -14.15 4.32
CA THR A 83 11.46 -12.74 4.27
C THR A 83 12.70 -12.59 3.39
N ASN A 84 12.84 -11.44 2.76
CA ASN A 84 13.99 -11.10 1.94
C ASN A 84 14.26 -9.62 2.16
N SER A 85 15.47 -9.31 2.63
CA SER A 85 15.92 -7.95 2.93
C SER A 85 16.06 -7.06 1.70
N THR A 86 16.20 -7.66 0.51
CA THR A 86 16.44 -6.94 -0.73
C THR A 86 15.20 -6.20 -1.19
N TYR A 87 15.35 -4.89 -1.42
CA TYR A 87 14.33 -4.05 -2.03
C TYR A 87 14.64 -3.76 -3.50
N PHE A 88 13.58 -3.71 -4.32
CA PHE A 88 13.59 -3.19 -5.68
C PHE A 88 12.26 -2.48 -5.96
N PHE A 89 12.23 -1.67 -7.01
CA PHE A 89 10.99 -1.18 -7.60
C PHE A 89 10.92 -1.56 -9.08
N GLN A 90 9.71 -1.58 -9.64
CA GLN A 90 9.45 -2.07 -10.99
C GLN A 90 8.97 -0.92 -11.87
N VAL A 91 9.42 -0.90 -13.12
CA VAL A 91 9.08 0.18 -14.07
C VAL A 91 8.57 -0.39 -15.39
N PHE A 92 7.59 0.30 -15.97
CA PHE A 92 6.98 -0.01 -17.27
C PHE A 92 7.12 1.21 -18.17
N PRO A 93 8.28 1.42 -18.81
CA PRO A 93 8.50 2.61 -19.61
C PRO A 93 7.76 2.56 -20.95
N LYS A 94 7.32 3.73 -21.40
CA LYS A 94 6.71 3.96 -22.71
C LYS A 94 7.53 5.00 -23.47
N PRO A 95 7.55 4.95 -24.82
CA PRO A 95 8.31 5.92 -25.61
C PRO A 95 7.89 7.36 -25.34
N GLU A 96 6.60 7.59 -25.14
CA GLU A 96 6.06 8.90 -24.76
C GLU A 96 6.20 9.11 -23.25
N ARG A 97 6.95 10.14 -22.84
CA ARG A 97 7.27 10.44 -21.43
C ARG A 97 6.32 11.43 -20.76
N LYS A 98 5.11 11.56 -21.28
CA LYS A 98 4.18 12.63 -20.89
C LYS A 98 3.16 12.22 -19.84
N LYS A 99 2.90 10.92 -19.70
CA LYS A 99 1.96 10.37 -18.74
C LYS A 99 2.68 9.43 -17.79
N LEU A 100 2.58 9.71 -16.49
CA LEU A 100 3.26 8.96 -15.44
C LEU A 100 2.28 8.54 -14.36
N LEU A 101 2.25 7.24 -14.08
CA LEU A 101 1.55 6.63 -12.95
C LEU A 101 2.60 6.18 -11.91
N ILE A 102 2.54 6.74 -10.72
CA ILE A 102 3.23 6.21 -9.54
C ILE A 102 2.24 5.30 -8.82
N MET A 103 2.56 4.01 -8.67
CA MET A 103 1.67 3.01 -8.08
C MET A 103 2.30 2.39 -6.83
N PHE A 104 1.70 2.64 -5.65
CA PHE A 104 2.11 2.02 -4.40
C PHE A 104 1.38 0.69 -4.16
N GLN A 105 2.14 -0.38 -3.94
CA GLN A 105 1.59 -1.68 -3.59
C GLN A 105 0.96 -1.65 -2.19
N GLY A 106 -0.08 -2.46 -1.96
CA GLY A 106 -0.58 -2.75 -0.63
C GLY A 106 -0.01 -4.03 -0.04
N GLY A 107 -0.75 -4.60 0.92
CA GLY A 107 -0.37 -5.83 1.60
C GLY A 107 -0.23 -5.65 3.10
N GLY A 108 -1.28 -5.13 3.75
CA GLY A 108 -1.40 -5.07 5.21
C GLY A 108 -0.50 -4.04 5.90
N GLY A 109 -0.23 -4.25 7.18
CA GLY A 109 0.58 -3.35 8.00
C GLY A 109 0.65 -3.82 9.45
N CYS A 110 1.53 -3.20 10.23
CA CYS A 110 1.63 -3.44 11.65
C CYS A 110 1.70 -2.10 12.41
N PHE A 111 1.26 -2.07 13.67
CA PHE A 111 1.02 -0.82 14.41
C PHE A 111 1.32 -0.90 15.91
N ASP A 112 1.84 -2.02 16.39
CA ASP A 112 2.31 -2.17 17.76
C ASP A 112 3.42 -3.22 17.84
N ASP A 113 4.14 -3.25 18.97
CA ASP A 113 5.30 -4.12 19.16
C ASP A 113 4.98 -5.61 18.94
N THR A 114 3.75 -6.05 19.23
CA THR A 114 3.37 -7.47 19.09
C THR A 114 3.00 -7.79 17.66
N ALA A 115 2.13 -6.99 17.05
CA ALA A 115 1.71 -7.11 15.66
C ALA A 115 2.85 -6.90 14.66
N CYS A 116 3.92 -6.21 15.07
CA CYS A 116 5.10 -5.99 14.25
C CYS A 116 6.22 -7.01 14.49
N ASN A 117 6.19 -7.76 15.60
CA ASN A 117 7.28 -8.64 15.98
C ASN A 117 7.52 -9.75 14.95
N PHE A 118 8.79 -9.99 14.61
CA PHE A 118 9.20 -11.06 13.68
C PHE A 118 8.66 -12.43 14.11
N ALA A 119 8.85 -12.80 15.38
CA ALA A 119 8.46 -14.10 15.89
C ALA A 119 6.94 -14.26 15.81
N MET A 120 6.17 -13.16 15.94
CA MET A 120 4.73 -13.17 15.74
C MET A 120 4.37 -13.42 14.26
N GLN A 121 4.99 -12.70 13.32
CA GLN A 121 4.76 -12.92 11.87
C GLN A 121 5.08 -14.36 11.46
N CYS A 122 6.24 -14.87 11.88
CA CYS A 122 6.65 -16.24 11.61
C CYS A 122 5.70 -17.26 12.26
N SER A 123 5.31 -17.03 13.52
CA SER A 123 4.50 -17.98 14.29
C SER A 123 3.07 -18.09 13.79
N LEU A 124 2.49 -17.03 13.23
CA LEU A 124 1.19 -17.09 12.58
C LEU A 124 1.21 -17.99 11.34
N GLY A 125 2.37 -18.11 10.67
CA GLY A 125 2.52 -18.74 9.35
C GLY A 125 1.81 -18.00 8.21
N THR A 126 1.13 -16.91 8.53
CA THR A 126 0.70 -15.84 7.65
C THR A 126 1.22 -14.54 8.23
N SER A 127 1.56 -13.57 7.38
CA SER A 127 2.07 -12.28 7.85
C SER A 127 0.94 -11.25 7.87
N THR A 128 0.98 -10.34 8.85
CA THR A 128 0.08 -9.17 8.91
C THR A 128 0.41 -8.13 7.85
N PHE A 129 1.58 -8.24 7.23
CA PHE A 129 2.00 -7.42 6.11
C PHE A 129 2.96 -8.17 5.16
N THR A 130 3.06 -7.74 3.91
CA THR A 130 4.02 -8.30 2.94
C THR A 130 5.46 -8.06 3.42
N THR A 131 6.30 -9.10 3.44
CA THR A 131 7.69 -9.05 3.95
C THR A 131 8.75 -9.11 2.85
N VAL A 132 8.32 -9.18 1.59
CA VAL A 132 9.19 -9.35 0.41
C VAL A 132 8.73 -8.39 -0.69
N ALA A 133 9.65 -7.65 -1.29
CA ALA A 133 9.33 -6.83 -2.46
C ALA A 133 8.91 -7.74 -3.62
N THR A 134 7.73 -7.49 -4.19
CA THR A 134 7.14 -8.33 -5.24
C THR A 134 6.81 -7.51 -6.47
N ALA A 135 7.21 -8.04 -7.64
CA ALA A 135 6.80 -7.50 -8.92
C ALA A 135 5.36 -7.92 -9.24
N SER A 136 4.67 -7.16 -10.09
CA SER A 136 3.34 -7.48 -10.58
C SER A 136 3.26 -7.19 -12.07
N ASN A 137 2.40 -7.87 -12.80
CA ASN A 137 2.13 -7.62 -14.22
C ASN A 137 0.63 -7.67 -14.56
N THR A 138 -0.23 -7.60 -13.53
CA THR A 138 -1.68 -7.73 -13.65
C THR A 138 -2.38 -6.36 -13.58
N GLY A 139 -3.65 -6.33 -13.97
CA GLY A 139 -4.47 -5.11 -13.95
C GLY A 139 -3.84 -3.94 -14.69
N VAL A 140 -3.67 -2.80 -14.02
CA VAL A 140 -3.07 -1.59 -14.63
C VAL A 140 -1.67 -1.80 -15.22
N PHE A 141 -0.93 -2.82 -14.77
CA PHE A 141 0.41 -3.13 -15.29
C PHE A 141 0.37 -3.93 -16.59
N ASN A 142 -0.75 -4.59 -16.90
CA ASN A 142 -0.88 -5.41 -18.10
C ASN A 142 -1.10 -4.53 -19.33
N SER A 143 -0.02 -4.13 -19.99
CA SER A 143 -0.12 -3.31 -21.20
C SER A 143 -0.59 -4.06 -22.46
N SER A 144 -0.74 -5.39 -22.38
CA SER A 144 -1.29 -6.20 -23.46
C SER A 144 -2.83 -6.25 -23.45
N ASP A 145 -3.45 -5.83 -22.36
CA ASP A 145 -4.91 -5.69 -22.27
C ASP A 145 -5.35 -4.42 -23.03
N PRO A 146 -6.15 -4.53 -24.10
CA PRO A 146 -6.62 -3.36 -24.84
C PRO A 146 -7.56 -2.46 -24.01
N GLU A 147 -8.21 -2.98 -22.97
CA GLU A 147 -9.14 -2.25 -22.11
C GLU A 147 -8.43 -1.55 -20.93
N ASN A 148 -7.13 -1.83 -20.72
CA ASN A 148 -6.34 -1.16 -19.72
C ASN A 148 -6.11 0.32 -20.10
N VAL A 149 -6.75 1.21 -19.34
CA VAL A 149 -6.68 2.68 -19.50
C VAL A 149 -5.25 3.22 -19.34
N PHE A 150 -4.39 2.50 -18.61
CA PHE A 150 -3.01 2.85 -18.35
C PHE A 150 -2.00 2.16 -19.30
N LYS A 151 -2.45 1.39 -20.31
CA LYS A 151 -1.56 0.60 -21.17
C LYS A 151 -0.46 1.41 -21.90
N ASP A 152 -0.72 2.70 -22.14
CA ASP A 152 0.20 3.64 -22.81
C ASP A 152 0.88 4.62 -21.83
N TRP A 153 0.72 4.42 -20.52
CA TRP A 153 1.37 5.23 -19.49
C TRP A 153 2.74 4.67 -19.10
N ASN A 154 3.65 5.56 -18.69
CA ASN A 154 4.81 5.12 -17.92
C ASN A 154 4.33 4.79 -16.51
N ILE A 155 4.75 3.64 -15.99
CA ILE A 155 4.37 3.23 -14.63
C ILE A 155 5.62 2.99 -13.80
N VAL A 156 5.64 3.55 -12.59
CA VAL A 156 6.61 3.23 -11.53
C VAL A 156 5.83 2.55 -10.42
N HIS A 157 5.96 1.23 -10.34
CA HIS A 157 5.39 0.41 -9.29
C HIS A 157 6.38 0.34 -8.12
N ILE A 158 5.92 0.71 -6.93
CA ILE A 158 6.67 0.76 -5.67
C ILE A 158 6.16 -0.39 -4.79
N PRO A 159 6.87 -1.53 -4.75
CA PRO A 159 6.50 -2.68 -3.93
C PRO A 159 6.51 -2.35 -2.44
N TYR A 160 5.70 -3.07 -1.68
CA TYR A 160 5.58 -2.92 -0.24
C TYR A 160 6.15 -4.14 0.47
N CYS A 161 7.08 -3.92 1.40
CA CYS A 161 7.70 -5.01 2.14
C CYS A 161 8.13 -4.66 3.56
N THR A 162 7.61 -3.56 4.11
CA THR A 162 8.15 -2.89 5.32
C THR A 162 7.16 -2.81 6.47
N GLY A 163 5.87 -3.06 6.27
CA GLY A 163 4.87 -3.04 7.34
C GLY A 163 4.45 -1.66 7.84
N ASP A 164 4.92 -0.59 7.18
CA ASP A 164 4.81 0.81 7.60
C ASP A 164 4.10 1.74 6.61
N MET A 165 3.27 1.17 5.72
CA MET A 165 2.47 1.91 4.73
C MET A 165 3.33 2.89 3.91
N HIS A 166 4.51 2.44 3.47
CA HIS A 166 5.48 3.20 2.65
C HIS A 166 6.07 4.45 3.30
N SER A 167 5.83 4.67 4.60
CA SER A 167 6.10 5.97 5.23
C SER A 167 6.85 5.88 6.56
N GLY A 168 7.30 4.68 6.94
CA GLY A 168 8.08 4.48 8.16
C GLY A 168 9.57 4.82 8.01
N SER A 169 10.18 5.19 9.14
CA SER A 169 11.63 5.35 9.29
C SER A 169 12.05 5.04 10.72
N LYS A 170 11.98 3.76 11.10
CA LYS A 170 12.25 3.30 12.45
C LYS A 170 12.79 1.87 12.46
N VAL A 171 13.68 1.58 13.40
CA VAL A 171 14.09 0.21 13.73
C VAL A 171 13.48 -0.18 15.06
N VAL A 172 12.82 -1.32 15.12
CA VAL A 172 12.25 -1.90 16.35
C VAL A 172 13.08 -3.13 16.73
N ASP A 173 13.44 -3.23 18.01
CA ASP A 173 14.23 -4.34 18.53
C ASP A 173 13.51 -5.68 18.30
N GLY A 174 14.26 -6.68 17.85
CA GLY A 174 13.74 -8.01 17.49
C GLY A 174 13.43 -8.94 18.65
N VAL A 175 13.21 -8.40 19.85
CA VAL A 175 13.01 -9.19 21.07
C VAL A 175 11.59 -9.74 21.07
N ASP A 176 11.43 -11.05 21.21
CA ASP A 176 10.14 -11.73 21.35
C ASP A 176 9.27 -11.07 22.44
N THR A 177 7.98 -10.91 22.20
CA THR A 177 7.07 -10.31 23.20
C THR A 177 6.56 -11.32 24.23
N GLY A 178 6.78 -12.61 23.98
CA GLY A 178 6.30 -13.74 24.78
C GLY A 178 4.91 -14.23 24.38
N HIS A 179 4.14 -13.43 23.65
CA HIS A 179 2.80 -13.78 23.18
C HIS A 179 2.82 -14.86 22.08
N GLU A 180 3.90 -14.94 21.32
CA GLU A 180 4.13 -15.85 20.19
C GLU A 180 4.21 -17.31 20.65
N GLY A 181 4.56 -17.54 21.93
CA GLY A 181 4.66 -18.87 22.51
C GLY A 181 3.36 -19.69 22.44
N VAL A 182 2.21 -19.03 22.28
CA VAL A 182 0.90 -19.70 22.15
C VAL A 182 0.77 -20.53 20.87
N PHE A 183 1.55 -20.23 19.83
CA PHE A 183 1.51 -20.92 18.54
C PHE A 183 2.39 -22.18 18.51
N ASN A 184 3.22 -22.40 19.53
CA ASN A 184 4.09 -23.57 19.63
C ASN A 184 5.04 -23.75 18.41
N HIS A 185 5.48 -22.64 17.81
CA HIS A 185 6.42 -22.61 16.70
C HIS A 185 7.81 -22.19 17.19
N ALA A 186 8.47 -23.07 17.94
CA ALA A 186 9.76 -22.78 18.57
C ALA A 186 10.86 -22.32 17.61
N GLN A 187 10.77 -22.65 16.32
CA GLN A 187 11.70 -22.19 15.29
C GLN A 187 11.59 -20.69 14.97
N CYS A 188 10.45 -20.07 15.28
CA CYS A 188 10.22 -18.64 15.09
C CYS A 188 10.71 -17.80 16.28
N LEU A 189 10.94 -18.43 17.43
CA LEU A 189 11.31 -17.76 18.68
C LEU A 189 12.82 -17.51 18.78
N ASN A 190 13.20 -16.50 19.56
CA ASN A 190 14.58 -16.12 19.88
C ASN A 190 15.47 -15.87 18.66
N GLN A 191 14.89 -15.46 17.54
CA GLN A 191 15.66 -15.07 16.36
C GLN A 191 16.37 -13.72 16.55
N ASN A 192 15.89 -12.88 17.47
CA ASN A 192 16.37 -11.51 17.70
C ASN A 192 16.40 -10.68 16.40
N MET A 193 15.42 -10.90 15.53
CA MET A 193 15.35 -10.30 14.20
C MET A 193 14.76 -8.88 14.30
N PRO A 194 15.56 -7.82 14.11
CA PRO A 194 15.05 -6.46 14.16
C PRO A 194 14.06 -6.21 13.02
N LEU A 195 13.05 -5.38 13.29
CA LEU A 195 12.14 -4.88 12.26
C LEU A 195 12.63 -3.52 11.75
N HIS A 196 12.78 -3.41 10.44
CA HIS A 196 13.14 -2.18 9.74
C HIS A 196 11.92 -1.60 9.02
N LEU A 197 11.27 -0.63 9.65
CA LEU A 197 10.21 0.20 9.07
C LEU A 197 10.89 1.24 8.16
N ASN A 198 11.19 0.85 6.93
CA ASN A 198 12.07 1.56 6.00
C ASN A 198 11.36 2.08 4.73
N GLY A 199 10.03 2.14 4.76
CA GLY A 199 9.19 2.51 3.63
C GLY A 199 9.49 3.91 3.09
N PHE A 200 9.89 4.85 3.94
CA PHE A 200 10.21 6.20 3.50
C PHE A 200 11.43 6.25 2.58
N GLU A 201 12.51 5.54 2.92
CA GLU A 201 13.72 5.49 2.08
C GLU A 201 13.45 4.72 0.78
N ASN A 202 12.70 3.62 0.84
CA ASN A 202 12.27 2.85 -0.34
C ASN A 202 11.46 3.71 -1.32
N SER A 203 10.48 4.46 -0.80
CA SER A 203 9.63 5.35 -1.59
C SER A 203 10.43 6.53 -2.18
N LYS A 204 11.27 7.19 -1.38
CA LYS A 204 12.13 8.27 -1.87
C LYS A 204 13.06 7.79 -2.99
N ALA A 205 13.64 6.60 -2.87
CA ALA A 205 14.55 6.07 -3.90
C ALA A 205 13.81 5.90 -5.24
N ALA A 206 12.63 5.30 -5.24
CA ALA A 206 11.81 5.13 -6.43
C ALA A 206 11.34 6.48 -7.01
N LEU A 207 10.88 7.40 -6.16
CA LEU A 207 10.43 8.74 -6.58
C LEU A 207 11.57 9.60 -7.14
N ALA A 208 12.76 9.53 -6.55
CA ALA A 208 13.94 10.23 -7.04
C ALA A 208 14.37 9.71 -8.42
N TRP A 209 14.35 8.39 -8.61
CA TRP A 209 14.55 7.79 -9.92
C TRP A 209 13.49 8.25 -10.93
N ALA A 210 12.21 8.21 -10.54
CA ALA A 210 11.10 8.60 -11.39
C ALA A 210 11.22 10.07 -11.83
N LYS A 211 11.49 10.99 -10.90
CA LYS A 211 11.68 12.42 -11.21
C LYS A 211 12.88 12.67 -12.13
N THR A 212 13.97 11.93 -11.95
CA THR A 212 15.16 12.05 -12.80
C THR A 212 14.87 11.62 -14.24
N ASN A 213 14.07 10.57 -14.43
CA ASN A 213 13.78 9.99 -15.74
C ASN A 213 12.55 10.60 -16.43
N TYR A 214 11.64 11.18 -15.65
CA TYR A 214 10.43 11.86 -16.09
C TYR A 214 10.36 13.27 -15.46
N PRO A 215 11.30 14.17 -15.80
CA PRO A 215 11.41 15.47 -15.14
C PRO A 215 10.22 16.39 -15.44
N GLU A 216 9.56 16.20 -16.59
CA GLU A 216 8.40 16.97 -17.02
C GLU A 216 7.34 16.01 -17.57
N VAL A 217 6.13 16.09 -17.02
CA VAL A 217 4.98 15.26 -17.41
C VAL A 217 3.76 16.16 -17.56
N ASP A 218 2.91 15.82 -18.53
CA ASP A 218 1.66 16.54 -18.77
C ASP A 218 0.54 15.98 -17.87
N GLU A 219 0.60 14.68 -17.55
CA GLU A 219 -0.27 13.99 -16.61
C GLU A 219 0.55 13.19 -15.59
N LEU A 220 0.29 13.42 -14.31
CA LEU A 220 0.88 12.71 -13.19
C LEU A 220 -0.24 12.16 -12.30
N VAL A 221 -0.30 10.84 -12.19
CA VAL A 221 -1.24 10.16 -11.28
C VAL A 221 -0.44 9.45 -10.20
N VAL A 222 -0.82 9.69 -8.95
CA VAL A 222 -0.38 8.89 -7.80
C VAL A 222 -1.51 7.97 -7.42
N SER A 223 -1.24 6.69 -7.41
CA SER A 223 -2.20 5.66 -7.10
C SER A 223 -1.62 4.67 -6.10
N GLY A 224 -2.49 3.94 -5.44
CA GLY A 224 -2.08 2.80 -4.65
C GLY A 224 -3.28 1.99 -4.23
N MET A 225 -3.02 0.78 -3.76
CA MET A 225 -4.06 -0.15 -3.32
C MET A 225 -3.85 -0.53 -1.85
N SER A 226 -4.93 -0.65 -1.07
CA SER A 226 -4.85 -1.02 0.36
C SER A 226 -3.90 -0.09 1.14
N ALA A 227 -2.87 -0.62 1.82
CA ALA A 227 -1.82 0.19 2.45
C ALA A 227 -1.12 1.17 1.48
N GLY A 228 -0.97 0.81 0.20
CA GLY A 228 -0.47 1.71 -0.83
C GLY A 228 -1.44 2.84 -1.18
N SER A 229 -2.75 2.65 -1.01
CA SER A 229 -3.73 3.73 -1.15
C SER A 229 -3.57 4.76 -0.04
N MET A 230 -3.25 4.32 1.18
CA MET A 230 -2.87 5.23 2.26
C MET A 230 -1.61 6.02 1.89
N ALA A 231 -0.60 5.37 1.31
CA ALA A 231 0.61 6.03 0.83
C ALA A 231 0.33 7.06 -0.28
N ALA A 232 -0.51 6.73 -1.26
CA ALA A 232 -0.90 7.66 -2.31
C ALA A 232 -1.51 8.95 -1.75
N GLN A 233 -2.28 8.84 -0.66
CA GLN A 233 -2.90 9.99 0.01
C GLN A 233 -1.89 10.78 0.85
N THR A 234 -0.98 10.12 1.58
CA THR A 234 -0.01 10.78 2.48
C THR A 234 1.16 11.42 1.72
N TRP A 235 1.60 10.80 0.62
CA TRP A 235 2.69 11.31 -0.22
C TRP A 235 2.24 12.35 -1.25
N ALA A 236 0.93 12.63 -1.36
CA ALA A 236 0.37 13.48 -2.40
C ALA A 236 1.02 14.87 -2.48
N ILE A 237 1.28 15.53 -1.34
CA ILE A 237 1.90 16.87 -1.32
C ILE A 237 3.39 16.78 -1.65
N TYR A 238 4.11 15.80 -1.09
CA TYR A 238 5.53 15.59 -1.40
C TYR A 238 5.75 15.36 -2.90
N ILE A 239 4.93 14.51 -3.53
CA ILE A 239 5.04 14.22 -4.97
C ILE A 239 4.67 15.47 -5.79
N ALA A 240 3.63 16.20 -5.42
CA ALA A 240 3.29 17.46 -6.09
C ALA A 240 4.43 18.49 -6.02
N ASP A 241 5.08 18.61 -4.86
CA ASP A 241 6.27 19.46 -4.66
C ASP A 241 7.45 18.99 -5.53
N LEU A 242 7.73 17.68 -5.53
CA LEU A 242 8.83 17.09 -6.31
C LEU A 242 8.69 17.33 -7.83
N TRP A 243 7.46 17.36 -8.35
CA TRP A 243 7.18 17.71 -9.75
C TRP A 243 6.84 19.18 -9.98
N ASN A 244 6.87 20.02 -8.94
CA ASN A 244 6.51 21.43 -9.00
C ASN A 244 5.12 21.68 -9.60
N VAL A 245 4.16 20.79 -9.29
CA VAL A 245 2.80 20.78 -9.84
C VAL A 245 2.09 22.14 -9.69
N PRO A 246 2.12 22.83 -8.53
CA PRO A 246 1.41 24.11 -8.39
C PRO A 246 1.92 25.24 -9.31
N SER A 247 3.10 25.08 -9.90
CA SER A 247 3.71 26.05 -10.81
C SER A 247 3.93 25.49 -12.22
N SER A 248 3.37 24.32 -12.54
CA SER A 248 3.45 23.68 -13.85
C SER A 248 2.07 23.52 -14.48
N GLU A 249 2.04 23.13 -15.76
CA GLU A 249 0.80 22.76 -16.48
C GLU A 249 0.43 21.28 -16.27
N THR A 250 1.08 20.60 -15.32
CA THR A 250 0.87 19.16 -15.07
C THR A 250 -0.51 18.93 -14.47
N ARG A 251 -1.34 18.13 -15.14
CA ARG A 251 -2.56 17.61 -14.53
C ARG A 251 -2.19 16.56 -13.48
N TYR A 252 -2.57 16.82 -12.24
CA TYR A 252 -2.22 15.98 -11.11
C TYR A 252 -3.46 15.27 -10.52
N GLY A 253 -3.36 13.96 -10.36
CA GLY A 253 -4.45 13.11 -9.88
C GLY A 253 -4.02 12.15 -8.78
N ILE A 254 -4.90 11.89 -7.81
CA ILE A 254 -4.77 10.85 -6.80
C ILE A 254 -5.88 9.82 -7.02
N LEU A 255 -5.50 8.56 -7.23
CA LEU A 255 -6.42 7.43 -7.39
C LEU A 255 -6.23 6.46 -6.21
N ALA A 256 -7.11 6.57 -5.22
CA ALA A 256 -7.05 5.80 -3.99
C ALA A 256 -7.91 4.54 -4.12
N ASP A 257 -7.30 3.35 -4.14
CA ASP A 257 -8.00 2.07 -4.24
C ASP A 257 -8.05 1.35 -2.88
N SER A 258 -9.27 1.19 -2.36
CA SER A 258 -9.56 0.35 -1.19
C SER A 258 -8.87 0.78 0.11
N CYS A 259 -8.77 2.09 0.35
CA CYS A 259 -8.43 2.63 1.66
C CYS A 259 -9.07 4.01 1.89
N MET A 260 -10.13 4.03 2.69
CA MET A 260 -10.80 5.27 3.11
C MET A 260 -10.28 5.79 4.46
N GLY A 261 -9.40 5.05 5.14
CA GLY A 261 -8.86 5.44 6.43
C GLY A 261 -9.83 5.30 7.60
N VAL A 262 -10.74 4.33 7.54
CA VAL A 262 -11.70 4.04 8.61
C VAL A 262 -10.99 3.28 9.73
N LEU A 263 -10.70 3.97 10.84
CA LEU A 263 -9.97 3.44 12.00
C LEU A 263 -10.76 3.66 13.31
N PRO A 264 -10.49 2.89 14.38
CA PRO A 264 -11.07 3.14 15.70
C PRO A 264 -10.76 4.55 16.21
N ALA A 265 -11.72 5.22 16.85
CA ALA A 265 -11.53 6.59 17.33
C ALA A 265 -10.42 6.70 18.40
N GLU A 266 -10.22 5.62 19.15
CA GLU A 266 -9.23 5.46 20.21
C GLU A 266 -7.82 5.21 19.66
N TYR A 267 -7.73 4.80 18.39
CA TYR A 267 -6.48 4.56 17.68
C TYR A 267 -6.54 5.21 16.29
N PRO A 268 -6.50 6.55 16.22
CA PRO A 268 -6.51 7.27 14.95
C PRO A 268 -5.14 7.10 14.25
N VAL A 269 -5.07 7.46 12.96
CA VAL A 269 -3.88 7.22 12.13
C VAL A 269 -2.62 7.89 12.67
N GLY A 270 -2.75 9.00 13.40
CA GLY A 270 -1.62 9.66 14.05
C GLY A 270 -0.83 8.74 14.98
N LYS A 271 -1.48 7.85 15.75
CA LYS A 271 -0.78 6.89 16.60
C LYS A 271 0.00 5.86 15.80
N MET A 272 -0.58 5.38 14.71
CA MET A 272 0.06 4.45 13.79
C MET A 272 1.29 5.09 13.13
N PHE A 273 1.14 6.33 12.65
CA PHE A 273 2.20 7.09 12.00
C PHE A 273 3.32 7.48 12.96
N ASP A 274 2.99 7.82 14.20
CA ASP A 274 4.00 8.06 15.24
C ASP A 274 4.76 6.77 15.57
N TYR A 275 4.04 5.64 15.72
CA TYR A 275 4.65 4.35 15.98
C TYR A 275 5.70 3.97 14.90
N VAL A 276 5.39 4.19 13.61
CA VAL A 276 6.32 3.86 12.51
C VAL A 276 7.38 4.95 12.24
N GLY A 277 7.36 6.05 12.99
CA GLY A 277 8.29 7.16 12.85
C GLY A 277 7.97 8.13 11.71
N MET A 278 6.78 8.03 11.09
CA MET A 278 6.37 8.90 9.99
C MET A 278 6.20 10.37 10.42
N CYS A 279 5.72 10.62 11.65
CA CYS A 279 5.38 11.97 12.09
C CYS A 279 6.59 12.92 12.18
N ASP A 280 7.81 12.40 12.19
CA ASP A 280 9.06 13.18 12.19
C ASP A 280 9.66 13.39 10.80
N LEU A 281 9.05 12.83 9.75
CA LEU A 281 9.53 12.90 8.37
C LEU A 281 8.96 14.11 7.63
N ASP A 282 9.77 14.66 6.73
CA ASP A 282 9.34 15.77 5.86
C ASP A 282 8.62 15.26 4.62
N LEU A 283 7.32 15.01 4.76
CA LEU A 283 6.39 14.72 3.66
C LEU A 283 5.72 15.98 3.09
N LYS A 284 6.25 17.18 3.40
CA LYS A 284 5.67 18.47 3.02
C LYS A 284 4.24 18.69 3.55
N LEU A 285 3.80 17.89 4.52
CA LEU A 285 2.50 18.05 5.17
C LEU A 285 2.43 19.40 5.90
N PRO A 286 1.27 20.08 5.95
CA PRO A 286 1.12 21.32 6.68
C PRO A 286 1.47 21.18 8.17
N PRO A 287 2.01 22.21 8.83
CA PRO A 287 2.44 22.13 10.23
C PRO A 287 1.35 21.61 11.17
N SER A 288 0.09 22.01 10.98
CA SER A 288 -1.03 21.53 11.80
C SER A 288 -1.29 20.02 11.67
N VAL A 289 -1.02 19.43 10.49
CA VAL A 289 -1.13 17.99 10.26
C VAL A 289 0.01 17.27 10.97
N VAL A 290 1.24 17.81 10.89
CA VAL A 290 2.41 17.28 11.59
C VAL A 290 2.20 17.32 13.11
N ASP A 291 1.72 18.45 13.64
CA ASP A 291 1.43 18.60 15.08
C ASP A 291 0.37 17.58 15.55
N ALA A 292 -0.71 17.39 14.79
CA ALA A 292 -1.73 16.40 15.09
C ALA A 292 -1.21 14.95 14.99
N CYS A 293 -0.26 14.70 14.08
CA CYS A 293 0.40 13.41 13.93
C CYS A 293 1.18 13.08 15.22
N LYS A 294 2.06 13.98 15.64
CA LYS A 294 2.87 13.84 16.86
C LYS A 294 2.04 13.80 18.14
N ALA A 295 0.87 14.44 18.14
CA ALA A 295 -0.09 14.35 19.24
C ALA A 295 -0.86 13.01 19.27
N GLY A 296 -0.73 12.17 18.24
CA GLY A 296 -1.46 10.92 18.11
C GLY A 296 -2.97 11.11 17.90
N THR A 297 -3.39 12.28 17.38
CA THR A 297 -4.81 12.62 17.17
C THR A 297 -5.21 12.72 15.70
N LEU A 298 -4.22 12.74 14.79
CA LEU A 298 -4.45 12.88 13.35
C LEU A 298 -5.34 11.78 12.79
N THR A 299 -6.30 12.16 11.96
CA THR A 299 -7.15 11.26 11.17
C THR A 299 -6.78 11.29 9.69
N MET A 300 -7.11 10.23 8.95
CA MET A 300 -6.92 10.22 7.48
C MET A 300 -7.73 11.32 6.79
N ASN A 301 -8.94 11.61 7.28
CA ASN A 301 -9.78 12.68 6.75
C ASN A 301 -9.09 14.06 6.85
N GLU A 302 -8.38 14.34 7.94
CA GLU A 302 -7.62 15.59 8.10
C GLU A 302 -6.44 15.68 7.13
N ILE A 303 -5.76 14.57 6.82
CA ILE A 303 -4.68 14.54 5.82
C ILE A 303 -5.24 14.86 4.45
N VAL A 304 -6.28 14.16 4.00
CA VAL A 304 -6.90 14.40 2.70
C VAL A 304 -7.45 15.82 2.61
N SER A 305 -8.16 16.29 3.65
CA SER A 305 -8.69 17.66 3.71
C SER A 305 -7.59 18.72 3.64
N ALA A 306 -6.42 18.47 4.25
CA ALA A 306 -5.28 19.35 4.17
C ALA A 306 -4.63 19.32 2.78
N SER A 307 -4.50 18.15 2.17
CA SER A 307 -3.99 17.96 0.81
C SER A 307 -4.87 18.66 -0.23
N LEU A 308 -6.20 18.56 -0.12
CA LEU A 308 -7.14 19.27 -1.01
C LEU A 308 -7.02 20.79 -0.91
N LYS A 309 -6.69 21.33 0.27
CA LYS A 309 -6.43 22.77 0.45
C LYS A 309 -5.07 23.18 -0.13
N ALA A 310 -4.05 22.33 0.02
CA ALA A 310 -2.71 22.59 -0.48
C ALA A 310 -2.62 22.45 -2.02
N LEU A 311 -3.47 21.59 -2.59
CA LEU A 311 -3.50 21.23 -4.01
C LEU A 311 -4.92 21.38 -4.58
N PRO A 312 -5.47 22.61 -4.67
CA PRO A 312 -6.89 22.83 -5.00
C PRO A 312 -7.29 22.38 -6.40
N GLU A 313 -6.33 22.27 -7.33
CA GLU A 313 -6.55 21.81 -8.72
C GLU A 313 -6.30 20.32 -8.91
N SER A 314 -5.88 19.61 -7.85
CA SER A 314 -5.68 18.16 -7.92
C SER A 314 -7.01 17.41 -8.02
N ARG A 315 -7.05 16.38 -8.85
CA ARG A 315 -8.22 15.49 -9.01
C ARG A 315 -8.08 14.30 -8.08
N TRP A 316 -9.14 13.92 -7.36
CA TRP A 316 -9.11 12.76 -6.48
C TRP A 316 -10.22 11.80 -6.85
N ALA A 317 -9.90 10.52 -6.92
CA ALA A 317 -10.87 9.45 -7.09
C ALA A 317 -10.66 8.39 -6.02
N PHE A 318 -11.74 7.98 -5.37
CA PHE A 318 -11.75 6.92 -4.38
C PHE A 318 -12.52 5.72 -4.91
N LEU A 319 -11.83 4.59 -5.09
CA LEU A 319 -12.41 3.30 -5.46
C LEU A 319 -12.58 2.49 -4.19
N ASN A 320 -13.80 2.07 -3.86
CA ASN A 320 -14.03 1.34 -2.61
C ASN A 320 -15.26 0.43 -2.67
N SER A 321 -15.16 -0.73 -2.06
CA SER A 321 -16.35 -1.54 -1.76
C SER A 321 -17.21 -0.90 -0.66
N LYS A 322 -18.52 -1.09 -0.72
CA LYS A 322 -19.44 -0.61 0.33
C LYS A 322 -19.17 -1.29 1.68
N SER A 323 -18.75 -2.55 1.68
CA SER A 323 -18.46 -3.32 2.89
C SER A 323 -17.10 -4.01 2.85
N ASP A 324 -16.09 -3.30 2.29
CA ASP A 324 -14.69 -3.75 2.17
C ASP A 324 -14.23 -4.59 3.37
N GLY A 325 -13.93 -5.86 3.10
CA GLY A 325 -13.65 -6.85 4.13
C GLY A 325 -12.36 -6.58 4.90
N ASP A 326 -11.31 -6.16 4.21
CA ASP A 326 -9.99 -5.95 4.81
C ASP A 326 -9.95 -4.67 5.62
N GLN A 327 -10.58 -3.58 5.19
CA GLN A 327 -10.67 -2.36 6.00
C GLN A 327 -11.43 -2.62 7.30
N ARG A 328 -12.52 -3.41 7.25
CA ARG A 328 -13.28 -3.80 8.44
C ARG A 328 -12.50 -4.76 9.34
N PHE A 329 -11.72 -5.66 8.76
CA PHE A 329 -10.80 -6.53 9.48
C PHE A 329 -9.72 -5.72 10.19
N PHE A 330 -9.01 -4.83 9.49
CA PHE A 330 -7.94 -3.99 10.06
C PHE A 330 -8.47 -3.03 11.11
N TYR A 331 -9.69 -2.49 10.94
CA TYR A 331 -10.35 -1.73 11.99
C TYR A 331 -10.43 -2.55 13.29
N GLN A 332 -10.91 -3.79 13.20
CA GLN A 332 -11.07 -4.65 14.37
C GLN A 332 -9.74 -5.14 14.93
N PHE A 333 -8.77 -5.42 14.04
CA PHE A 333 -7.42 -5.78 14.42
C PHE A 333 -6.72 -4.68 15.22
N ILE A 334 -6.84 -3.44 14.80
CA ILE A 334 -6.29 -2.28 15.53
C ILE A 334 -7.00 -2.10 16.87
N LYS A 335 -8.31 -2.34 16.92
CA LYS A 335 -9.11 -2.17 18.12
C LYS A 335 -8.80 -3.21 19.21
N ASP A 336 -8.71 -4.48 18.84
CA ASP A 336 -8.60 -5.59 19.79
C ASP A 336 -7.16 -6.11 19.94
N GLY A 337 -6.27 -5.72 19.03
CA GLY A 337 -4.92 -6.27 18.92
C GLY A 337 -4.89 -7.70 18.37
N ILE A 338 -3.68 -8.18 18.06
CA ILE A 338 -3.49 -9.50 17.42
C ILE A 338 -4.02 -10.67 18.25
N LEU A 339 -4.05 -10.53 19.58
CA LEU A 339 -4.52 -11.56 20.50
C LEU A 339 -6.04 -11.63 20.61
N GLY A 340 -6.76 -10.63 20.09
CA GLY A 340 -8.21 -10.66 19.96
C GLY A 340 -8.70 -11.58 18.85
N PHE A 341 -7.79 -12.08 18.01
CA PHE A 341 -8.12 -12.94 16.88
C PHE A 341 -8.49 -14.38 17.30
N PRO A 342 -9.49 -15.03 16.66
CA PRO A 342 -10.36 -14.50 15.62
C PRO A 342 -11.35 -13.48 16.18
N PHE A 343 -11.56 -12.38 15.46
CA PHE A 343 -12.47 -11.33 15.90
C PHE A 343 -13.93 -11.79 15.75
N PRO A 344 -14.67 -11.97 16.86
CA PRO A 344 -16.04 -12.48 16.80
C PRO A 344 -16.99 -11.46 16.17
N ASP A 345 -16.71 -10.17 16.36
CA ASP A 345 -17.52 -9.04 15.92
C ASP A 345 -16.61 -8.04 15.18
N ILE A 346 -16.45 -8.21 13.86
CA ILE A 346 -15.82 -7.18 13.02
C ILE A 346 -16.76 -5.99 12.82
N LEU A 347 -16.20 -4.82 12.45
CA LEU A 347 -16.98 -3.62 12.18
C LEU A 347 -18.18 -3.92 11.27
N PRO A 348 -19.43 -3.63 11.70
CA PRO A 348 -20.61 -3.89 10.90
C PRO A 348 -20.56 -3.18 9.55
N GLU A 349 -21.11 -3.81 8.51
CA GLU A 349 -21.10 -3.29 7.13
C GLU A 349 -21.76 -1.92 7.02
N ALA A 350 -22.88 -1.74 7.71
CA ALA A 350 -23.62 -0.48 7.70
C ALA A 350 -22.79 0.66 8.33
N ASP A 351 -22.15 0.40 9.47
CA ASP A 351 -21.35 1.39 10.20
C ASP A 351 -20.10 1.80 9.42
N PHE A 352 -19.44 0.82 8.77
CA PHE A 352 -18.33 1.08 7.86
C PHE A 352 -18.79 1.93 6.67
N HIS A 353 -19.86 1.52 5.99
CA HIS A 353 -20.38 2.23 4.83
C HIS A 353 -20.80 3.66 5.16
N GLU A 354 -21.50 3.87 6.29
CA GLU A 354 -21.87 5.20 6.77
C GLU A 354 -20.64 6.10 7.00
N THR A 355 -19.58 5.54 7.57
CA THR A 355 -18.32 6.28 7.78
C THR A 355 -17.64 6.63 6.46
N VAL A 356 -17.61 5.70 5.49
CA VAL A 356 -17.08 5.96 4.13
C VAL A 356 -17.85 7.10 3.46
N LEU A 357 -19.19 7.08 3.52
CA LEU A 357 -20.02 8.15 2.94
C LEU A 357 -19.74 9.50 3.60
N ARG A 358 -19.63 9.54 4.94
CA ARG A 358 -19.29 10.77 5.67
C ARG A 358 -17.94 11.37 5.27
N PHE A 359 -16.92 10.53 5.07
CA PHE A 359 -15.62 11.00 4.58
C PHE A 359 -15.72 11.54 3.15
N MET A 360 -16.42 10.83 2.26
CA MET A 360 -16.65 11.29 0.90
C MET A 360 -17.39 12.63 0.84
N ASP A 361 -18.41 12.83 1.70
CA ASP A 361 -19.13 14.10 1.79
C ASP A 361 -18.21 15.24 2.24
N THR A 362 -17.36 14.98 3.25
CA THR A 362 -16.34 15.94 3.71
C THR A 362 -15.41 16.36 2.56
N TYR A 363 -14.95 15.39 1.75
CA TYR A 363 -14.07 15.68 0.62
C TYR A 363 -14.77 16.49 -0.47
N LYS A 364 -16.02 16.13 -0.81
CA LYS A 364 -16.82 16.83 -1.83
C LYS A 364 -17.21 18.25 -1.42
N GLU A 365 -17.33 18.51 -0.11
CA GLU A 365 -17.49 19.87 0.41
C GLU A 365 -16.21 20.70 0.26
N ALA A 366 -15.03 20.06 0.36
CA ALA A 366 -13.74 20.72 0.26
C ALA A 366 -13.28 20.98 -1.18
N SER A 367 -13.67 20.13 -2.15
CA SER A 367 -13.27 20.27 -3.56
C SER A 367 -14.34 19.71 -4.51
N SER A 368 -14.53 20.38 -5.65
CA SER A 368 -15.37 19.90 -6.75
C SER A 368 -14.69 18.81 -7.59
N TYR A 369 -13.40 18.54 -7.38
CA TYR A 369 -12.61 17.56 -8.13
C TYR A 369 -12.54 16.20 -7.44
N ILE A 370 -13.56 15.85 -6.66
CA ILE A 370 -13.69 14.57 -5.97
C ILE A 370 -14.66 13.65 -6.71
N SER A 371 -14.15 12.49 -7.10
CA SER A 371 -14.92 11.39 -7.69
C SER A 371 -14.92 10.16 -6.77
N SER A 372 -15.94 9.33 -6.88
CA SER A 372 -16.03 8.07 -6.13
C SER A 372 -16.60 6.96 -6.99
N PHE A 373 -16.00 5.78 -6.90
CA PHE A 373 -16.46 4.55 -7.52
C PHE A 373 -16.74 3.54 -6.42
N LEU A 374 -18.03 3.38 -6.09
CA LEU A 374 -18.45 2.45 -5.04
C LEU A 374 -18.93 1.15 -5.66
N VAL A 375 -18.44 0.03 -5.13
CA VAL A 375 -18.79 -1.33 -5.56
C VAL A 375 -19.63 -2.02 -4.48
N GLU A 376 -20.60 -2.85 -4.88
CA GLU A 376 -21.38 -3.63 -3.92
C GLU A 376 -20.57 -4.81 -3.36
N GLY A 377 -20.78 -5.16 -2.09
CA GLY A 377 -20.09 -6.27 -1.44
C GLY A 377 -18.79 -5.87 -0.74
N SER A 378 -17.93 -6.87 -0.52
CA SER A 378 -16.78 -6.79 0.39
C SER A 378 -15.42 -6.96 -0.29
N GLN A 379 -15.36 -6.91 -1.62
CA GLN A 379 -14.09 -7.01 -2.37
C GLN A 379 -13.09 -5.97 -1.86
N HIS A 380 -11.83 -6.37 -1.77
CA HIS A 380 -10.74 -5.47 -1.47
C HIS A 380 -9.81 -5.42 -2.68
N ILE A 381 -9.50 -4.21 -3.15
CA ILE A 381 -8.66 -3.89 -4.31
C ILE A 381 -9.36 -4.17 -5.66
N PHE A 382 -9.12 -3.28 -6.62
CA PHE A 382 -9.65 -3.40 -7.98
C PHE A 382 -8.55 -3.27 -9.04
N LEU A 383 -7.68 -2.27 -8.95
CA LEU A 383 -6.79 -1.84 -10.04
C LEU A 383 -5.75 -2.88 -10.48
N THR A 384 -5.41 -3.83 -9.61
CA THR A 384 -4.44 -4.90 -9.92
C THR A 384 -5.10 -6.22 -10.29
N GLU A 385 -6.44 -6.28 -10.32
CA GLU A 385 -7.18 -7.46 -10.78
C GLU A 385 -7.05 -7.62 -12.29
N LEU A 386 -7.02 -8.87 -12.78
CA LEU A 386 -6.77 -9.20 -14.19
C LEU A 386 -7.70 -8.49 -15.18
N SER A 387 -8.94 -8.24 -14.78
CA SER A 387 -9.96 -7.54 -15.59
C SER A 387 -10.55 -6.37 -14.81
N TYR A 388 -9.69 -5.55 -14.20
CA TYR A 388 -10.13 -4.46 -13.33
C TYR A 388 -11.15 -3.53 -14.03
N SER A 389 -10.99 -3.28 -15.33
CA SER A 389 -11.84 -2.41 -16.15
C SER A 389 -13.32 -2.82 -16.13
N ASP A 390 -13.60 -4.12 -15.96
CA ASP A 390 -14.93 -4.71 -16.04
C ASP A 390 -15.69 -4.62 -14.70
N THR A 391 -15.01 -4.24 -13.62
CA THR A 391 -15.65 -4.03 -12.32
C THR A 391 -16.77 -3.00 -12.48
N VAL A 392 -17.98 -3.30 -12.00
CA VAL A 392 -19.14 -2.40 -12.13
C VAL A 392 -19.47 -1.76 -10.79
N SER A 393 -19.62 -0.44 -10.80
CA SER A 393 -20.07 0.32 -9.63
C SER A 393 -21.55 0.10 -9.32
N VAL A 394 -21.98 0.51 -8.14
CA VAL A 394 -23.40 0.60 -7.74
C VAL A 394 -24.24 1.49 -8.67
N ALA A 395 -23.59 2.39 -9.40
CA ALA A 395 -24.23 3.27 -10.39
C ALA A 395 -24.33 2.62 -11.79
N GLY A 396 -23.79 1.42 -11.97
CA GLY A 396 -23.82 0.69 -13.25
C GLY A 396 -22.73 1.09 -14.24
N GLN A 397 -21.81 1.99 -13.88
CA GLN A 397 -20.64 2.36 -14.70
C GLN A 397 -19.50 1.37 -14.47
N SER A 398 -18.80 0.97 -15.54
CA SER A 398 -17.59 0.14 -15.42
C SER A 398 -16.39 0.96 -14.90
N LEU A 399 -15.43 0.30 -14.26
CA LEU A 399 -14.25 0.97 -13.72
C LEU A 399 -13.37 1.54 -14.83
N GLY A 400 -13.26 0.84 -15.96
CA GLY A 400 -12.55 1.34 -17.13
C GLY A 400 -13.13 2.65 -17.66
N GLU A 401 -14.46 2.71 -17.83
CA GLU A 401 -15.17 3.93 -18.25
C GLU A 401 -14.99 5.07 -17.24
N PHE A 402 -15.12 4.75 -15.94
CA PHE A 402 -14.95 5.73 -14.86
C PHE A 402 -13.55 6.34 -14.87
N VAL A 403 -12.50 5.52 -14.90
CA VAL A 403 -11.11 5.99 -14.89
C VAL A 403 -10.80 6.78 -16.16
N ALA A 404 -11.24 6.31 -17.33
CA ALA A 404 -11.03 7.04 -18.59
C ALA A 404 -11.69 8.43 -18.57
N GLN A 405 -12.90 8.54 -18.02
CA GLN A 405 -13.58 9.82 -17.85
C GLN A 405 -12.88 10.73 -16.83
N TRP A 406 -12.38 10.16 -15.73
CA TRP A 406 -11.68 10.93 -14.70
C TRP A 406 -10.33 11.51 -15.17
N LEU A 407 -9.65 10.79 -16.07
CA LEU A 407 -8.39 11.23 -16.68
C LEU A 407 -8.57 12.31 -17.77
N SER A 408 -9.73 12.34 -18.45
CA SER A 408 -10.08 13.39 -19.42
C SER A 408 -10.26 14.75 -18.76
#